data_AF-A0A091K3R9-F1
#
_entry.id   AF-A0A091K3R9-F1
#
_cell.length_a   1.000
_cell.length_b   1.000
_cell.length_c   1.000
_cell.angle_alpha   90.00
_cell.angle_beta   90.00
_cell.angle_gamma   90.00
#
_symmetry.space_group_name_H-M   'P 1'
#
loop_
_entity.id
_entity.type
_entity.pdbx_description
1 polymer ?
#
loop_
_entity_poly.entity_id
_entity_poly.type
_entity_poly.pdbx_seq_one_letter_code
_entity_poly.pdbx_strand_id
1 'polypeptide(L)'
;QAGPDERRSELLPAGWEANKELYTLRYQALSGARELLLKAIMVDDSMILNVMDRSSQKVADVTLAVADYINPEHLDDFHKVYKNTEELRTRIASGIIAPLGPPTEKAPKEPEAGEMAPGCLSAPCSVSRCVLPSRPSPVNPFAVGGEDLDPFGGRSGGMVLDPLRSG
;
A
#
# COMPACT_ATOMS: atom_id res chain seq x y z
N GLN A 1 -15.52 -7.27 12.81
CA GLN A 1 -16.64 -6.50 13.40
C GLN A 1 -16.23 -6.08 14.80
N ALA A 2 -16.57 -4.86 15.23
CA ALA A 2 -16.27 -4.43 16.59
C ALA A 2 -17.09 -5.26 17.59
N GLY A 3 -16.44 -5.78 18.63
CA GLY A 3 -17.09 -6.51 19.71
C GLY A 3 -17.98 -5.58 20.55
N PRO A 4 -19.01 -6.11 21.21
CA PRO A 4 -19.99 -5.31 21.96
C PRO A 4 -19.39 -4.50 23.12
N ASP A 5 -18.23 -4.88 23.65
CA ASP A 5 -17.56 -4.21 24.78
C ASP A 5 -16.36 -3.31 24.37
N GLU A 6 -16.18 -3.06 23.07
CA GLU A 6 -15.03 -2.28 22.62
C GLU A 6 -15.24 -0.77 22.79
N ARG A 7 -14.48 -0.20 23.71
CA ARG A 7 -14.47 1.24 23.99
C ARG A 7 -13.16 1.87 23.51
N ARG A 8 -13.26 3.02 22.83
CA ARG A 8 -12.11 3.87 22.53
C ARG A 8 -11.50 4.39 23.83
N SER A 9 -10.23 4.10 24.05
CA SER A 9 -9.47 4.49 25.24
C SER A 9 -7.99 4.53 24.89
N GLU A 10 -7.24 5.34 25.64
CA GLU A 10 -5.76 5.32 25.62
C GLU A 10 -5.18 4.21 26.52
N LEU A 11 -6.01 3.64 27.40
CA LEU A 11 -5.64 2.52 28.26
C LEU A 11 -5.55 1.22 27.44
N LEU A 12 -4.72 0.30 27.91
CA LEU A 12 -4.68 -1.06 27.36
C LEU A 12 -6.07 -1.72 27.48
N PRO A 13 -6.56 -2.41 26.43
CA PRO A 13 -7.85 -3.09 26.48
C PRO A 13 -7.89 -4.17 27.57
N ALA A 14 -9.07 -4.45 28.10
CA ALA A 14 -9.24 -5.55 29.05
C ALA A 14 -8.87 -6.89 28.41
N GLY A 15 -8.04 -7.69 29.10
CA GLY A 15 -7.58 -8.99 28.61
C GLY A 15 -6.61 -8.92 27.43
N TRP A 16 -5.96 -7.77 27.19
CA TRP A 16 -4.96 -7.63 26.13
C TRP A 16 -3.83 -8.66 26.24
N GLU A 17 -3.54 -9.10 27.46
CA GLU A 17 -2.47 -10.00 27.85
C GLU A 17 -2.93 -11.45 28.08
N ALA A 18 -4.16 -11.79 27.69
CA ALA A 18 -4.75 -13.12 27.89
C ALA A 18 -3.99 -14.24 27.16
N ASN A 19 -3.38 -13.93 26.01
CA ASN A 19 -2.52 -14.84 25.28
C ASN A 19 -1.09 -14.28 25.24
N LYS A 20 -0.13 -15.02 25.80
CA LYS A 20 1.29 -14.61 25.84
C LYS A 20 2.03 -14.83 24.53
N GLU A 21 1.49 -15.65 23.63
CA GLU A 21 2.09 -15.96 22.32
C GLU A 21 1.62 -14.98 21.23
N LEU A 22 0.41 -14.44 21.37
CA LEU A 22 -0.20 -13.55 20.39
C LEU A 22 -0.99 -12.43 21.07
N TYR A 23 -0.48 -11.21 20.97
CA TYR A 23 -1.20 -10.00 21.35
C TYR A 23 -1.87 -9.42 20.12
N THR A 24 -3.18 -9.15 20.20
CA THR A 24 -3.94 -8.52 19.11
C THR A 24 -4.61 -7.26 19.63
N LEU A 25 -4.18 -6.11 19.10
CA LEU A 25 -4.69 -4.80 19.49
C LEU A 25 -5.27 -4.09 18.27
N ARG A 26 -6.33 -3.33 18.49
CA ARG A 26 -6.95 -2.52 17.44
C ARG A 26 -6.93 -1.06 17.84
N TYR A 27 -6.47 -0.23 16.93
CA TYR A 27 -6.41 1.21 17.13
C TYR A 27 -7.28 1.91 16.10
N GLN A 28 -7.80 3.06 16.51
CA GLN A 28 -8.48 3.99 15.63
C GLN A 28 -7.87 5.36 15.87
N ALA A 29 -7.51 6.07 14.80
CA ALA A 29 -7.09 7.46 14.91
C ALA A 29 -8.22 8.31 15.49
N LEU A 30 -7.89 9.39 16.19
CA LEU A 30 -8.87 10.29 16.81
C LEU A 30 -9.88 10.86 15.79
N SER A 31 -9.43 11.11 14.55
CA SER A 31 -10.29 11.55 13.44
C SER A 31 -11.24 10.48 12.91
N GLY A 32 -11.07 9.21 13.31
CA GLY A 32 -11.81 8.06 12.76
C GLY A 32 -11.39 7.64 11.35
N ALA A 33 -10.53 8.42 10.68
CA ALA A 33 -10.13 8.19 9.28
C ALA A 33 -9.25 6.94 9.08
N ARG A 34 -8.63 6.45 10.16
CA ARG A 34 -7.67 5.35 10.11
C ARG A 34 -7.95 4.33 11.19
N GLU A 35 -8.02 3.06 10.80
CA GLU A 35 -8.12 1.92 11.69
C GLU A 35 -6.90 1.01 11.49
N LEU A 36 -6.22 0.67 12.58
CA LEU A 36 -5.04 -0.18 12.57
C LEU A 36 -5.33 -1.48 13.32
N LEU A 37 -4.78 -2.59 12.82
CA LEU A 37 -4.70 -3.86 13.50
C LEU A 37 -3.23 -4.14 13.80
N LEU A 38 -2.86 -4.16 15.08
CA LEU A 38 -1.55 -4.55 15.57
C LEU A 38 -1.62 -6.00 16.04
N LYS A 39 -0.66 -6.82 15.58
CA LYS A 39 -0.38 -8.15 16.11
C LYS A 39 1.05 -8.19 16.61
N ALA A 40 1.26 -8.62 17.85
CA ALA A 40 2.58 -8.94 18.36
C ALA A 40 2.64 -10.45 18.59
N ILE A 41 3.56 -11.11 17.89
CA ILE A 41 3.70 -12.57 17.90
C ILE A 41 5.02 -12.90 18.60
N MET A 42 4.94 -13.66 19.68
CA MET A 42 6.14 -14.19 20.32
C MET A 42 6.61 -15.42 19.57
N VAL A 43 7.89 -15.43 19.20
CA VAL A 43 8.59 -16.56 18.58
C VAL A 43 9.91 -16.70 19.32
N ASP A 44 10.03 -17.76 20.12
CA ASP A 44 11.13 -17.97 21.05
C ASP A 44 11.34 -16.73 21.95
N ASP A 45 12.52 -16.10 21.88
CA ASP A 45 12.88 -14.88 22.63
C ASP A 45 12.70 -13.59 21.80
N SER A 46 12.05 -13.68 20.65
CA SER A 46 11.79 -12.54 19.75
C SER A 46 10.30 -12.24 19.63
N MET A 47 9.99 -10.96 19.44
CA MET A 47 8.64 -10.49 19.19
C MET A 47 8.56 -9.90 17.78
N ILE A 48 7.65 -10.44 16.97
CA ILE A 48 7.31 -9.91 15.65
C ILE A 48 6.11 -8.99 15.82
N LEU A 49 6.31 -7.70 15.58
CA LEU A 49 5.25 -6.71 15.52
C LEU A 49 4.79 -6.55 14.07
N ASN A 50 3.51 -6.74 13.83
CA ASN A 50 2.87 -6.55 12.54
C ASN A 50 1.72 -5.55 12.68
N VAL A 51 1.72 -4.50 11.88
CA VAL A 51 0.63 -3.51 11.87
C VAL A 51 0.04 -3.43 10.47
N MET A 52 -1.28 -3.59 10.40
CA MET A 52 -2.05 -3.45 9.17
C MET A 52 -3.00 -2.25 9.28
N ASP A 53 -2.92 -1.34 8.31
CA ASP A 53 -3.95 -0.34 8.08
C ASP A 53 -5.14 -1.00 7.38
N ARG A 54 -6.29 -1.05 8.05
CA ARG A 54 -7.49 -1.74 7.53
C ARG A 54 -8.08 -1.04 6.31
N SER A 55 -7.88 0.27 6.18
CA SER A 55 -8.43 1.05 5.07
C SER A 55 -7.57 0.92 3.82
N SER A 56 -6.24 1.05 3.97
CA SER A 56 -5.31 1.00 2.83
C SER A 56 -4.73 -0.39 2.56
N GLN A 57 -4.95 -1.35 3.45
CA GLN A 57 -4.33 -2.69 3.44
C GLN A 57 -2.79 -2.66 3.46
N LYS A 58 -2.18 -1.51 3.77
CA LYS A 58 -0.74 -1.40 3.98
C LYS A 58 -0.35 -2.13 5.25
N VAL A 59 0.75 -2.86 5.17
CA VAL A 59 1.31 -3.63 6.28
C VAL A 59 2.73 -3.15 6.54
N ALA A 60 3.09 -3.07 7.81
CA ALA A 60 4.45 -2.80 8.28
C ALA A 60 4.81 -3.81 9.36
N ASP A 61 6.06 -4.24 9.40
CA ASP A 61 6.54 -5.22 10.36
C ASP A 61 7.93 -4.86 10.92
N VAL A 62 8.17 -5.29 12.16
CA VAL A 62 9.49 -5.25 12.78
C VAL A 62 9.65 -6.45 13.70
N THR A 63 10.82 -7.08 13.67
CA THR A 63 11.18 -8.16 14.60
C THR A 63 12.17 -7.63 15.63
N LEU A 64 11.91 -7.88 16.90
CA LEU A 64 12.68 -7.38 18.03
C LEU A 64 13.06 -8.54 18.95
N ALA A 65 14.34 -8.68 19.29
CA ALA A 65 14.76 -9.60 20.36
C ALA A 65 14.41 -8.98 21.72
N VAL A 66 13.67 -9.72 22.56
CA VAL A 66 13.16 -9.17 23.83
C VAL A 66 14.30 -8.86 24.81
N ALA A 67 15.35 -9.67 24.82
CA ALA A 67 16.52 -9.51 25.69
C ALA A 67 17.28 -8.19 25.48
N ASP A 68 17.24 -7.65 24.25
CA ASP A 68 17.94 -6.41 23.87
C ASP A 68 17.27 -5.15 24.42
N TYR A 69 15.96 -5.23 24.70
CA TYR A 69 15.14 -4.07 25.08
C TYR A 69 14.48 -4.19 26.45
N ILE A 70 14.36 -5.40 27.00
CA ILE A 70 13.72 -5.65 28.29
C ILE A 70 14.71 -6.25 29.30
N ASN A 71 14.64 -5.79 30.54
CA ASN A 71 15.34 -6.37 31.68
C ASN A 71 14.40 -7.26 32.50
N PRO A 72 14.55 -8.60 32.45
CA PRO A 72 13.66 -9.50 33.17
C PRO A 72 13.83 -9.45 34.70
N GLU A 73 14.94 -8.91 35.22
CA GLU A 73 15.20 -8.82 36.66
C GLU A 73 14.48 -7.64 37.34
N HIS A 74 13.98 -6.68 36.56
CA HIS A 74 13.43 -5.42 37.05
C HIS A 74 12.08 -5.09 36.40
N LEU A 75 11.20 -6.08 36.21
CA LEU A 75 9.88 -5.89 35.58
C LEU A 75 8.94 -4.97 36.39
N ASP A 76 9.20 -4.81 37.68
CA ASP A 76 8.46 -3.96 38.61
C ASP A 76 8.97 -2.51 38.68
N ASP A 77 10.16 -2.22 38.15
CA ASP A 77 10.77 -0.88 38.13
C ASP A 77 10.78 -0.31 36.70
N PHE A 78 9.87 0.62 36.43
CA PHE A 78 9.73 1.29 35.14
C PHE A 78 11.03 1.94 34.64
N HIS A 79 11.90 2.44 35.53
CA HIS A 79 13.13 3.09 35.14
C HIS A 79 14.25 2.11 34.77
N LYS A 80 14.13 0.83 35.15
CA LYS A 80 15.14 -0.20 34.92
C LYS A 80 14.69 -1.32 33.99
N VAL A 81 13.39 -1.44 33.74
CA VAL A 81 12.82 -2.49 32.89
C VAL A 81 13.21 -2.34 31.42
N TYR A 82 13.39 -1.11 30.92
CA TYR A 82 13.71 -0.85 29.51
C TYR A 82 15.20 -0.60 29.31
N LYS A 83 15.75 -1.23 28.26
CA LYS A 83 17.11 -1.03 27.73
C LYS A 83 17.00 -0.40 26.34
N ASN A 84 18.03 0.33 25.92
CA ASN A 84 18.17 0.85 24.54
C ASN A 84 16.91 1.58 24.01
N THR A 85 16.28 2.43 24.84
CA THR A 85 14.99 3.07 24.55
C THR A 85 14.98 3.89 23.26
N GLU A 86 16.05 4.65 23.01
CA GLU A 86 16.16 5.49 21.82
C GLU A 86 16.28 4.66 20.53
N GLU A 87 16.98 3.52 20.61
CA GLU A 87 17.06 2.58 19.49
C GLU A 87 15.69 1.93 19.23
N LEU A 88 15.04 1.44 20.29
CA LEU A 88 13.70 0.85 20.19
C LEU A 88 12.70 1.83 19.58
N ARG A 89 12.71 3.09 20.06
CA ARG A 89 11.86 4.16 19.54
C ARG A 89 12.13 4.41 18.06
N THR A 90 13.40 4.51 17.67
CA THR A 90 13.80 4.70 16.28
C THR A 90 13.32 3.55 15.40
N ARG A 91 13.51 2.29 15.84
CA ARG A 91 13.08 1.10 15.09
C ARG A 91 11.57 1.04 14.93
N ILE A 92 10.79 1.35 15.97
CA ILE A 92 9.33 1.40 15.86
C ILE A 92 8.90 2.54 14.93
N ALA A 93 9.52 3.72 15.06
CA ALA A 93 9.20 4.86 14.22
C ALA A 93 9.50 4.59 12.73
N SER A 94 10.67 4.03 12.41
CA SER A 94 11.08 3.77 11.03
C SER A 94 10.48 2.49 10.44
N GLY A 95 10.30 1.45 11.24
CA GLY A 95 9.82 0.14 10.80
C GLY A 95 8.29 0.02 10.78
N ILE A 96 7.57 0.74 11.65
CA ILE A 96 6.12 0.65 11.75
C ILE A 96 5.44 1.96 11.36
N ILE A 97 5.82 3.09 11.95
CA ILE A 97 5.06 4.34 11.82
C ILE A 97 5.28 5.00 10.45
N ALA A 98 6.53 5.14 10.03
CA ALA A 98 6.90 5.81 8.77
C ALA A 98 6.35 5.09 7.51
N PRO A 99 6.43 3.75 7.38
CA PRO A 99 5.92 3.05 6.19
C PRO A 99 4.40 3.13 6.04
N LEU A 100 3.70 3.22 7.17
CA LEU A 100 2.27 3.44 7.21
C LEU A 100 1.90 4.86 6.73
N GLY A 101 2.83 5.82 6.79
CA GLY A 101 2.63 7.20 6.34
C GLY A 101 1.60 7.96 7.17
N PRO A 102 1.39 9.26 6.89
CA PRO A 102 0.35 10.04 7.55
C PRO A 102 -1.04 9.48 7.24
N PRO A 103 -2.04 9.67 8.13
CA PRO A 103 -3.43 9.36 7.82
C PRO A 103 -3.83 10.08 6.54
N THR A 104 -4.11 9.33 5.47
CA THR A 104 -4.66 9.90 4.24
C THR A 104 -6.09 10.36 4.51
N GLU A 105 -6.25 11.62 4.92
CA GLU A 105 -7.52 12.32 4.71
C GLU A 105 -7.66 12.49 3.20
N LYS A 106 -8.42 11.59 2.58
CA LYS A 106 -8.89 11.81 1.21
C LYS A 106 -9.84 13.00 1.28
N ALA A 107 -9.31 14.21 1.09
CA ALA A 107 -10.11 15.33 0.63
C ALA A 107 -10.83 14.88 -0.66
N PRO A 108 -12.12 15.19 -0.84
CA PRO A 108 -12.77 14.98 -2.12
C PRO A 108 -11.95 15.69 -3.18
N LYS A 109 -11.37 14.93 -4.12
CA LYS A 109 -10.90 15.52 -5.37
C LYS A 109 -12.13 16.04 -6.08
N GLU A 110 -12.39 17.33 -5.95
CA GLU A 110 -13.15 18.04 -6.98
C GLU A 110 -12.46 17.75 -8.33
N PRO A 111 -13.22 17.44 -9.39
CA PRO A 111 -12.64 17.31 -10.71
C PRO A 111 -12.17 18.71 -11.13
N GLU A 112 -10.86 18.96 -11.05
CA GLU A 112 -10.24 20.13 -11.66
C GLU A 112 -10.54 20.10 -13.15
N ALA A 113 -11.39 21.04 -13.56
CA ALA A 113 -11.62 21.42 -14.93
C ALA A 113 -10.26 21.71 -15.59
N GLY A 114 -10.04 21.10 -16.74
CA GLY A 114 -8.82 21.28 -17.51
C GLY A 114 -8.66 22.74 -17.91
N GLU A 115 -7.54 23.34 -17.51
CA GLU A 115 -7.10 24.59 -18.10
C GLU A 115 -5.58 24.68 -18.03
N MET A 116 -4.91 24.31 -19.11
CA MET A 116 -3.61 24.91 -19.43
C MET A 116 -3.32 24.84 -20.93
N ALA A 117 -3.49 25.99 -21.59
CA ALA A 117 -2.65 26.36 -22.72
C ALA A 117 -2.63 27.89 -22.86
N PRO A 118 -1.53 28.58 -22.48
CA PRO A 118 -1.28 29.91 -22.96
C PRO A 118 -0.35 29.85 -24.18
N GLY A 119 -0.76 30.53 -25.25
CA GLY A 119 0.17 31.05 -26.24
C GLY A 119 0.13 30.38 -27.61
N CYS A 120 -0.70 30.92 -28.50
CA CYS A 120 -0.27 31.25 -29.86
C CYS A 120 -1.20 32.33 -30.42
N LEU A 121 -0.69 33.55 -30.48
CA LEU A 121 -1.33 34.70 -31.08
C LEU A 121 -1.25 34.58 -32.62
N SER A 122 -2.40 34.82 -33.27
CA SER A 122 -2.58 35.37 -34.62
C SER A 122 -2.33 34.51 -35.89
N ALA A 123 -3.43 34.37 -36.64
CA ALA A 123 -3.59 34.31 -38.12
C ALA A 123 -3.84 32.91 -38.76
N PRO A 124 -4.54 32.84 -39.93
CA PRO A 124 -5.98 32.64 -40.02
C PRO A 124 -6.40 31.34 -40.74
N CYS A 125 -7.61 30.85 -40.46
CA CYS A 125 -8.22 29.71 -41.14
C CYS A 125 -8.34 29.94 -42.66
N SER A 126 -7.82 28.99 -43.45
CA SER A 126 -8.13 28.86 -44.88
C SER A 126 -8.19 27.38 -45.29
N VAL A 127 -9.42 26.92 -45.48
CA VAL A 127 -9.94 26.01 -46.52
C VAL A 127 -8.98 25.01 -47.20
N SER A 128 -9.36 23.73 -47.14
CA SER A 128 -9.64 22.86 -48.31
C SER A 128 -9.06 21.45 -48.21
N ARG A 129 -9.95 20.48 -48.47
CA ARG A 129 -9.67 19.07 -48.78
C ARG A 129 -8.60 18.97 -49.87
N CYS A 130 -7.59 18.12 -49.65
CA CYS A 130 -6.83 17.48 -50.72
C CYS A 130 -6.55 16.02 -50.33
N VAL A 131 -7.33 15.14 -50.95
CA VAL A 131 -7.02 13.73 -51.16
C VAL A 131 -5.91 13.66 -52.22
N LEU A 132 -4.78 13.00 -51.95
CA LEU A 132 -3.95 12.21 -52.91
C LEU A 132 -2.68 11.63 -52.22
N PRO A 133 -1.96 10.65 -52.82
CA PRO A 133 -2.07 9.22 -52.57
C PRO A 133 -0.87 8.61 -51.81
N SER A 134 -1.06 7.37 -51.34
CA SER A 134 -0.10 6.53 -50.63
C SER A 134 1.30 6.53 -51.22
N ARG A 135 2.28 6.88 -50.39
CA ARG A 135 3.70 6.55 -50.59
C ARG A 135 3.95 5.20 -49.91
N PRO A 136 4.43 4.15 -50.59
CA PRO A 136 4.79 2.92 -49.90
C PRO A 136 6.00 3.23 -49.00
N SER A 137 5.82 3.02 -47.70
CA SER A 137 6.92 3.05 -46.73
C SER A 137 7.94 1.97 -47.12
N PRO A 138 9.25 2.26 -47.12
CA PRO A 138 10.26 1.25 -47.37
C PRO A 138 10.15 0.15 -46.30
N VAL A 139 9.87 -1.07 -46.75
CA VAL A 139 9.76 -2.26 -45.90
C VAL A 139 11.12 -2.47 -45.25
N ASN A 140 11.19 -2.22 -43.94
CA ASN A 140 12.41 -2.46 -43.18
C ASN A 140 12.51 -3.98 -42.95
N PRO A 141 13.53 -4.67 -43.49
CA PRO A 141 13.59 -6.14 -43.50
C PRO A 141 13.79 -6.77 -42.10
N PHE A 142 13.94 -5.95 -41.07
CA PHE A 142 14.03 -6.38 -39.66
C PHE A 142 12.80 -6.01 -38.82
N ALA A 143 11.75 -5.42 -39.42
CA ALA A 143 10.53 -5.05 -38.73
C ALA A 143 9.54 -6.23 -38.62
N VAL A 144 10.01 -7.37 -38.11
CA VAL A 144 9.17 -8.52 -37.78
C VAL A 144 8.94 -8.50 -36.26
N GLY A 145 7.68 -8.42 -35.82
CA GLY A 145 7.30 -8.52 -34.40
C GLY A 145 6.57 -7.30 -33.79
N GLY A 146 6.34 -6.23 -34.56
CA GLY A 146 5.65 -5.03 -34.05
C GLY A 146 4.14 -5.18 -33.82
N GLU A 147 3.49 -6.19 -34.42
CA GLU A 147 2.06 -6.46 -34.23
C GLU A 147 1.72 -7.02 -32.83
N ASP A 148 2.71 -7.51 -32.07
CA ASP A 148 2.52 -8.09 -30.72
C ASP A 148 2.47 -7.02 -29.60
N LEU A 149 2.82 -5.77 -29.91
CA LEU A 149 2.89 -4.69 -28.92
C LEU A 149 1.68 -3.75 -28.96
N ASP A 150 0.67 -4.04 -29.77
CA ASP A 150 -0.54 -3.22 -29.86
C ASP A 150 -1.80 -4.02 -29.46
N PRO A 151 -2.25 -3.95 -28.19
CA PRO A 151 -3.34 -4.77 -27.68
C PRO A 151 -4.73 -4.36 -28.21
N PHE A 152 -4.81 -3.30 -29.03
CA PHE A 152 -6.02 -2.92 -29.77
C PHE A 152 -5.82 -2.96 -31.30
N GLY A 153 -4.70 -3.54 -31.76
CA GLY A 153 -4.43 -3.79 -33.16
C GLY A 153 -5.45 -4.75 -33.74
N GLY A 154 -6.37 -4.23 -34.55
CA GLY A 154 -7.45 -4.99 -35.16
C GLY A 154 -6.97 -6.03 -36.18
N ARG A 155 -6.51 -7.19 -35.70
CA ARG A 155 -6.36 -8.42 -36.48
C ARG A 155 -6.78 -9.64 -35.66
N SER A 156 -7.98 -10.11 -35.98
CA SER A 156 -8.55 -11.38 -35.55
C SER A 156 -7.58 -12.55 -35.80
N GLY A 157 -7.13 -13.21 -34.75
CA GLY A 157 -6.19 -14.33 -34.86
C GLY A 157 -5.98 -15.12 -33.57
N GLY A 158 -7.04 -15.32 -32.76
CA GLY A 158 -6.98 -16.19 -31.58
C GLY A 158 -7.52 -17.58 -31.91
N MET A 159 -6.68 -18.62 -31.81
CA MET A 159 -7.15 -20.01 -31.82
C MET A 159 -7.91 -20.30 -30.50
N VAL A 160 -9.23 -20.49 -30.60
CA VAL A 160 -10.03 -21.05 -29.51
C VAL A 160 -9.97 -22.57 -29.62
N LEU A 161 -9.25 -23.21 -28.70
CA LEU A 161 -9.25 -24.66 -28.53
C LEU A 161 -10.45 -25.06 -27.67
N ASP A 162 -11.36 -25.85 -28.25
CA ASP A 162 -12.50 -26.46 -27.54
C ASP A 162 -12.08 -27.81 -26.95
N PRO A 163 -12.19 -28.05 -25.62
CA PRO A 163 -11.69 -29.27 -24.98
C PRO A 163 -12.49 -30.55 -25.29
N LEU A 164 -13.60 -30.49 -26.04
CA LEU A 164 -14.47 -31.65 -26.26
C LEU A 164 -14.27 -32.37 -27.60
N ARG A 165 -13.20 -32.05 -28.34
CA ARG A 165 -12.85 -32.79 -29.56
C ARG A 165 -11.98 -34.00 -29.25
N SER A 166 -12.53 -34.95 -28.50
CA SER A 166 -11.99 -36.30 -28.35
C SER A 166 -12.14 -37.04 -29.68
N GLY A 167 -11.01 -37.49 -30.24
CA GLY A 167 -10.94 -38.58 -31.20
C GLY A 167 -10.55 -39.86 -30.49
#